data_AF-B6BJS2-F1
#
_entry.id   AF-B6BJS2-F1
#
_cell.length_a   1.000
_cell.length_b   1.000
_cell.length_c   1.000
_cell.angle_alpha   90.00
_cell.angle_beta   90.00
_cell.angle_gamma   90.00
#
_symmetry.space_group_name_H-M   'P 1'
#
loop_
_entity.id
_entity.type
_entity.pdbx_description
1 polymer ?
#
loop_
_entity_poly.entity_id
_entity_poly.type
_entity_poly.pdbx_seq_one_letter_code
_entity_poly.pdbx_strand_id
1 'polypeptide(L)'
;MKINSTKIILASTLICLNLSNLNANQNETITVKVPEVPKVLAKVPSVNVVTVGGTAYSNNPELEERPKKRSAIGSSHRIPPNYNKQESSQVFKDVKVGEVNNSRVSAYLQSTLIPKDELIKKLQDAGFKVLSEYKIDKKGELTSIVFTNEEITKIASKDMRGFAGSLRVLIDKSNSQISISNPLYVMKAFMQDEYNEKVAKETLDNIHSVFKDLKNSKDIVKFSRLERYQFMKNMPYYQDMTKIAVGENKLLLEKAKKSKKIVYEHHLDNGSVIIGVELSSRTSKFVKKTGYQNSGLLPYPVLIENNTAKILAPKYYIAVMYPMLSMSEFMTIATIPGAIEKDCDRVFR
;
A
#
# COMPACT_ATOMS: atom_id res chain seq x y z
N MET A 1 74.57 -26.13 -7.83
CA MET A 1 73.82 -27.09 -7.00
C MET A 1 72.48 -26.46 -6.63
N LYS A 2 71.39 -27.00 -7.18
CA LYS A 2 70.01 -26.54 -6.96
C LYS A 2 69.44 -27.27 -5.75
N ILE A 3 68.92 -26.56 -4.76
CA ILE A 3 68.06 -27.12 -3.70
C ILE A 3 66.77 -26.31 -3.72
N ASN A 4 65.72 -26.92 -4.28
CA ASN A 4 64.38 -26.35 -4.39
C ASN A 4 63.57 -26.77 -3.15
N SER A 5 63.30 -25.79 -2.30
CA SER A 5 62.36 -25.85 -1.17
C SER A 5 60.96 -26.16 -1.70
N THR A 6 60.49 -27.38 -1.44
CA THR A 6 59.13 -27.82 -1.76
C THR A 6 58.50 -28.33 -0.47
N LYS A 7 57.29 -27.85 -0.17
CA LYS A 7 56.34 -28.37 0.85
C LYS A 7 56.63 -27.99 2.31
N ILE A 8 56.35 -26.73 2.63
CA ILE A 8 55.83 -26.34 3.95
C ILE A 8 54.42 -25.77 3.69
N ILE A 9 53.48 -26.05 4.58
CA ILE A 9 52.02 -25.80 4.52
C ILE A 9 51.21 -27.01 4.00
N LEU A 10 51.05 -28.01 4.88
CA LEU A 10 49.93 -28.98 4.89
C LEU A 10 50.04 -29.83 6.17
N ALA A 11 49.81 -29.23 7.35
CA ALA A 11 49.79 -29.96 8.62
C ALA A 11 49.00 -29.24 9.74
N SER A 12 47.79 -28.75 9.46
CA SER A 12 46.92 -28.17 10.50
C SER A 12 45.41 -28.42 10.32
N THR A 13 45.02 -29.35 9.45
CA THR A 13 43.61 -29.78 9.29
C THR A 13 43.51 -31.30 9.27
N LEU A 14 43.77 -31.96 10.41
CA LEU A 14 43.33 -33.35 10.62
C LEU A 14 43.30 -33.77 12.12
N ILE A 15 42.74 -32.95 13.01
CA ILE A 15 42.36 -33.40 14.37
C ILE A 15 41.04 -32.72 14.75
N CYS A 16 39.91 -33.27 14.29
CA CYS A 16 38.57 -33.05 14.87
C CYS A 16 37.52 -33.98 14.24
N LEU A 17 37.89 -35.23 13.93
CA LEU A 17 36.98 -36.28 13.47
C LEU A 17 37.44 -37.59 14.09
N ASN A 18 37.11 -37.78 15.36
CA ASN A 18 36.98 -39.09 16.01
C ASN A 18 36.58 -38.85 17.48
N LEU A 19 35.28 -38.76 17.74
CA LEU A 19 34.69 -39.11 19.04
C LEU A 19 33.20 -39.40 18.85
N SER A 20 32.90 -40.39 17.99
CA SER A 20 31.60 -41.05 17.96
C SER A 20 31.82 -42.47 18.46
N ASN A 21 31.47 -42.71 19.72
CA ASN A 21 30.92 -43.94 20.28
C ASN A 21 31.13 -43.95 21.79
N LEU A 22 30.13 -43.52 22.55
CA LEU A 22 29.84 -44.05 23.87
C LEU A 22 28.37 -43.76 24.22
N ASN A 23 27.62 -44.85 24.28
CA ASN A 23 26.42 -45.10 25.09
C ASN A 23 25.10 -44.41 24.71
N ALA A 24 24.38 -45.13 23.86
CA ALA A 24 22.92 -45.16 23.85
C ALA A 24 22.36 -46.03 24.99
N ASN A 25 21.07 -45.81 25.27
CA ASN A 25 20.12 -46.61 26.06
C ASN A 25 20.14 -46.46 27.58
N GLN A 26 19.37 -45.50 28.10
CA GLN A 26 18.28 -45.78 29.03
C GLN A 26 17.10 -44.83 28.74
N ASN A 27 16.01 -45.37 28.19
CA ASN A 27 14.73 -44.69 28.05
C ASN A 27 13.90 -44.95 29.31
N GLU A 28 13.84 -43.98 30.22
CA GLU A 28 12.82 -43.96 31.28
C GLU A 28 11.70 -42.99 30.86
N THR A 29 10.57 -43.57 30.46
CA THR A 29 9.31 -42.86 30.23
C THR A 29 8.77 -42.33 31.57
N ILE A 30 8.86 -41.01 31.77
CA ILE A 30 8.19 -40.32 32.86
C ILE A 30 6.72 -40.10 32.47
N THR A 31 5.82 -40.87 33.06
CA THR A 31 4.37 -40.73 32.91
C THR A 31 3.87 -39.55 33.73
N VAL A 32 3.75 -38.37 33.13
CA VAL A 32 3.10 -37.22 33.77
C VAL A 32 1.58 -37.42 33.68
N LYS A 33 0.96 -37.82 34.80
CA LYS A 33 -0.50 -37.76 34.97
C LYS A 33 -0.92 -36.29 35.08
N VAL A 34 -1.54 -35.76 34.04
CA VAL A 34 -2.26 -34.48 34.08
C VAL A 34 -3.52 -34.69 34.93
N PRO A 35 -3.74 -33.94 36.03
CA PRO A 35 -4.98 -34.04 36.79
C PRO A 35 -6.15 -33.49 35.97
N GLU A 36 -7.26 -34.23 35.91
CA GLU A 36 -8.50 -33.75 35.32
C GLU A 36 -9.03 -32.53 36.09
N VAL A 37 -9.21 -31.42 35.36
CA VAL A 37 -9.82 -30.20 35.89
C VAL A 37 -11.30 -30.49 36.15
N PRO A 38 -11.81 -30.31 37.39
CA PRO A 38 -13.23 -30.49 37.66
C PRO A 38 -14.05 -29.46 36.88
N LYS A 39 -14.98 -29.94 36.04
CA LYS A 39 -15.98 -29.11 35.36
C LYS A 39 -16.95 -28.54 36.39
N VAL A 40 -16.69 -27.32 36.85
CA VAL A 40 -17.67 -26.54 37.61
C VAL A 40 -18.77 -26.08 36.65
N LEU A 41 -19.96 -26.64 36.77
CA LEU A 41 -21.18 -26.13 36.15
C LEU A 41 -21.58 -24.83 36.88
N ALA A 42 -21.08 -23.70 36.39
CA ALA A 42 -21.54 -22.39 36.85
C ALA A 42 -22.99 -22.18 36.39
N LYS A 43 -23.93 -22.29 37.33
CA LYS A 43 -25.34 -21.93 37.16
C LYS A 43 -25.42 -20.40 37.14
N VAL A 44 -25.54 -19.81 35.96
CA VAL A 44 -25.73 -18.35 35.83
C VAL A 44 -27.13 -18.00 36.36
N PRO A 45 -27.29 -17.15 37.39
CA PRO A 45 -28.61 -16.67 37.77
C PRO A 45 -29.11 -15.70 36.70
N SER A 46 -30.33 -15.93 36.22
CA SER A 46 -31.07 -15.01 35.36
C SER A 46 -31.36 -13.72 36.11
N VAL A 47 -30.78 -12.61 35.64
CA VAL A 47 -31.13 -11.27 36.12
C VAL A 47 -32.50 -10.92 35.53
N ASN A 48 -33.52 -10.87 36.38
CA ASN A 48 -34.79 -10.25 36.05
C ASN A 48 -34.60 -8.73 36.05
N VAL A 49 -34.60 -8.12 34.87
CA VAL A 49 -34.69 -6.67 34.75
C VAL A 49 -36.14 -6.28 35.00
N VAL A 50 -36.44 -5.83 36.22
CA VAL A 50 -37.68 -5.12 36.53
C VAL A 50 -37.54 -3.71 35.98
N THR A 51 -38.24 -3.40 34.89
CA THR A 51 -38.49 -2.01 34.49
C THR A 51 -39.75 -1.55 35.21
N VAL A 52 -39.57 -0.69 36.21
CA VAL A 52 -40.65 0.09 36.85
C VAL A 52 -40.84 1.36 36.02
N GLY A 53 -42.05 1.59 35.52
CA GLY A 53 -42.42 2.82 34.83
C GLY A 53 -43.27 2.58 33.60
N GLY A 54 -44.55 2.24 33.83
CA GLY A 54 -45.54 2.09 32.78
C GLY A 54 -46.02 3.44 32.22
N THR A 55 -46.45 3.39 30.97
CA THR A 55 -47.78 3.90 30.56
C THR A 55 -48.34 2.91 29.52
N ALA A 56 -49.40 2.19 29.91
CA ALA A 56 -50.40 1.65 28.99
C ALA A 56 -51.21 2.84 28.42
N TYR A 57 -51.90 2.80 27.27
CA TYR A 57 -52.90 1.87 26.72
C TYR A 57 -52.87 2.03 25.17
N SER A 58 -53.38 1.15 24.31
CA SER A 58 -54.64 0.39 24.33
C SER A 58 -54.61 -0.70 23.25
N ASN A 59 -55.31 -1.80 23.51
CA ASN A 59 -55.56 -2.91 22.60
C ASN A 59 -56.62 -2.55 21.55
N ASN A 60 -56.47 -3.05 20.32
CA ASN A 60 -57.40 -4.07 19.82
C ASN A 60 -56.82 -4.88 18.64
N PRO A 61 -57.21 -6.16 18.48
CA PRO A 61 -56.60 -7.10 17.56
C PRO A 61 -57.36 -7.20 16.24
N GLU A 62 -56.65 -7.33 15.13
CA GLU A 62 -57.20 -8.04 13.98
C GLU A 62 -56.08 -8.80 13.26
N LEU A 63 -56.31 -10.10 13.15
CA LEU A 63 -55.45 -11.12 12.58
C LEU A 63 -55.48 -11.04 11.06
N GLU A 64 -54.32 -10.87 10.42
CA GLU A 64 -54.05 -11.52 9.14
C GLU A 64 -52.66 -12.16 9.18
N GLU A 65 -52.66 -13.48 9.24
CA GLU A 65 -51.47 -14.32 9.13
C GLU A 65 -50.89 -14.23 7.70
N ARG A 66 -49.59 -13.94 7.59
CA ARG A 66 -48.79 -14.25 6.40
C ARG A 66 -47.54 -15.03 6.78
N PRO A 67 -47.18 -16.09 6.03
CA PRO A 67 -46.25 -17.12 6.50
C PRO A 67 -44.79 -16.64 6.54
N LYS A 68 -44.12 -16.85 7.67
CA LYS A 68 -42.68 -16.64 7.85
C LYS A 68 -41.90 -17.68 7.03
N LYS A 69 -41.37 -17.28 5.87
CA LYS A 69 -40.28 -18.01 5.21
C LYS A 69 -39.00 -17.85 6.02
N ARG A 70 -38.54 -18.93 6.65
CA ARG A 70 -37.18 -19.05 7.21
C ARG A 70 -36.18 -19.01 6.04
N SER A 71 -35.43 -17.92 5.88
CA SER A 71 -34.26 -17.92 4.99
C SER A 71 -33.03 -18.33 5.80
N ALA A 72 -32.41 -19.43 5.38
CA ALA A 72 -31.11 -19.89 5.86
C ALA A 72 -30.07 -18.76 5.82
N ILE A 73 -29.22 -18.70 6.85
CA ILE A 73 -28.09 -17.78 6.94
C ILE A 73 -27.06 -18.21 5.88
N GLY A 74 -27.13 -17.58 4.71
CA GLY A 74 -26.06 -17.60 3.72
C GLY A 74 -24.98 -16.58 4.06
N SER A 75 -23.73 -16.98 3.91
CA SER A 75 -22.53 -16.15 4.04
C SER A 75 -22.57 -14.94 3.09
N SER A 76 -22.98 -13.78 3.62
CA SER A 76 -22.96 -12.53 2.86
C SER A 76 -21.51 -12.08 2.60
N HIS A 77 -21.11 -12.12 1.33
CA HIS A 77 -20.00 -11.33 0.81
C HIS A 77 -20.37 -9.85 0.97
N ARG A 78 -19.91 -9.21 2.06
CA ARG A 78 -20.17 -7.80 2.32
C ARG A 78 -19.29 -6.93 1.43
N ILE A 79 -19.86 -6.52 0.30
CA ILE A 79 -19.37 -5.41 -0.52
C ILE A 79 -19.70 -4.10 0.24
N PRO A 80 -18.80 -3.08 0.25
CA PRO A 80 -19.07 -1.81 0.91
C PRO A 80 -20.36 -1.13 0.38
N PRO A 81 -21.11 -0.42 1.23
CA PRO A 81 -22.41 0.12 0.86
C PRO A 81 -22.25 1.21 -0.23
N ASN A 82 -23.03 1.06 -1.30
CA ASN A 82 -23.11 1.88 -2.53
C ASN A 82 -21.95 1.76 -3.53
N TYR A 83 -21.78 0.57 -4.10
CA TYR A 83 -21.15 0.39 -5.40
C TYR A 83 -22.03 -0.54 -6.27
N ASN A 84 -22.27 -0.11 -7.51
CA ASN A 84 -23.15 -0.67 -8.55
C ASN A 84 -24.65 -0.37 -8.44
N LYS A 85 -25.02 0.81 -8.94
CA LYS A 85 -26.22 0.94 -9.77
C LYS A 85 -25.74 1.46 -11.13
N GLN A 86 -25.85 0.63 -12.17
CA GLN A 86 -25.71 1.10 -13.54
C GLN A 86 -26.91 2.02 -13.81
N GLU A 87 -26.67 3.32 -13.96
CA GLU A 87 -27.67 4.24 -14.49
C GLU A 87 -27.23 4.73 -15.87
N SER A 88 -28.25 4.89 -16.71
CA SER A 88 -28.25 4.89 -18.17
C SER A 88 -27.50 6.06 -18.82
N SER A 89 -26.96 5.74 -19.99
CA SER A 89 -26.31 6.58 -20.99
C SER A 89 -27.01 7.91 -21.21
N GLN A 90 -26.36 9.01 -20.81
CA GLN A 90 -26.54 10.30 -21.46
C GLN A 90 -25.33 10.56 -22.37
N VAL A 91 -25.55 11.17 -23.52
CA VAL A 91 -24.54 11.39 -24.55
C VAL A 91 -23.52 12.42 -24.06
N PHE A 92 -22.23 12.03 -24.04
CA PHE A 92 -21.13 12.83 -23.47
C PHE A 92 -20.37 13.58 -24.55
N LYS A 93 -19.86 14.78 -24.20
CA LYS A 93 -18.66 15.35 -24.85
C LYS A 93 -17.56 14.29 -24.83
N ASP A 94 -16.74 14.20 -25.88
CA ASP A 94 -15.56 13.31 -25.88
C ASP A 94 -14.64 13.69 -24.71
N VAL A 95 -14.80 12.99 -23.57
CA VAL A 95 -13.99 13.23 -22.38
C VAL A 95 -12.63 12.55 -22.59
N LYS A 96 -11.57 13.34 -22.48
CA LYS A 96 -10.20 12.85 -22.65
C LYS A 96 -9.88 11.74 -21.64
N VAL A 97 -9.11 10.75 -22.05
CA VAL A 97 -8.69 9.66 -21.15
C VAL A 97 -7.96 10.24 -19.93
N GLY A 98 -8.32 9.80 -18.74
CA GLY A 98 -7.82 10.33 -17.47
C GLY A 98 -8.61 11.51 -16.88
N GLU A 99 -9.45 12.18 -17.64
CA GLU A 99 -10.30 13.25 -17.11
C GLU A 99 -11.46 12.73 -16.26
N VAL A 100 -12.06 13.64 -15.49
CA VAL A 100 -13.27 13.35 -14.72
C VAL A 100 -14.45 13.23 -15.68
N ASN A 101 -15.03 12.03 -15.74
CA ASN A 101 -16.26 11.76 -16.48
C ASN A 101 -17.34 11.28 -15.51
N ASN A 102 -18.54 11.85 -15.56
CA ASN A 102 -19.65 11.50 -14.65
C ASN A 102 -19.28 11.55 -13.17
N SER A 103 -18.56 12.58 -12.74
CA SER A 103 -18.02 12.71 -11.38
C SER A 103 -17.07 11.58 -10.96
N ARG A 104 -16.55 10.81 -11.92
CA ARG A 104 -15.66 9.68 -11.69
C ARG A 104 -14.33 9.87 -12.41
N VAL A 105 -13.28 9.28 -11.86
CA VAL A 105 -11.92 9.33 -12.41
C VAL A 105 -11.28 7.96 -12.28
N SER A 106 -10.43 7.59 -13.23
CA SER A 106 -9.59 6.39 -13.15
C SER A 106 -8.35 6.67 -12.29
N ALA A 107 -7.91 5.71 -11.48
CA ALA A 107 -6.68 5.86 -10.70
C ALA A 107 -5.42 5.75 -11.57
N TYR A 108 -5.51 5.02 -12.68
CA TYR A 108 -4.39 4.74 -13.57
C TYR A 108 -4.79 4.88 -15.05
N LEU A 109 -3.79 5.22 -15.86
CA LEU A 109 -3.82 5.25 -17.31
C LEU A 109 -2.98 4.08 -17.82
N GLN A 110 -3.53 3.26 -18.70
CA GLN A 110 -2.88 2.06 -19.20
C GLN A 110 -2.52 2.20 -20.67
N SER A 111 -1.35 1.71 -21.04
CA SER A 111 -0.86 1.64 -22.43
C SER A 111 -0.27 0.27 -22.71
N THR A 112 -0.02 -0.02 -23.98
CA THR A 112 0.80 -1.17 -24.39
C THR A 112 2.19 -1.13 -23.74
N LEU A 113 2.83 -2.31 -23.61
CA LEU A 113 4.17 -2.39 -23.05
C LEU A 113 5.17 -1.63 -23.92
N ILE A 114 5.91 -0.73 -23.30
CA ILE A 114 7.02 0.00 -23.91
C ILE A 114 8.31 -0.42 -23.19
N PRO A 115 9.44 -0.61 -23.90
CA PRO A 115 10.73 -0.85 -23.27
C PRO A 115 11.07 0.25 -22.26
N LYS A 116 11.69 -0.14 -21.14
CA LYS A 116 11.99 0.76 -20.02
C LYS A 116 12.76 2.02 -20.45
N ASP A 117 13.78 1.87 -21.29
CA ASP A 117 14.63 2.99 -21.71
C ASP A 117 13.88 3.96 -22.64
N GLU A 118 13.02 3.43 -23.52
CA GLU A 118 12.13 4.25 -24.36
C GLU A 118 11.08 4.99 -23.51
N LEU A 119 10.53 4.32 -22.50
CA LEU A 119 9.57 4.92 -21.57
C LEU A 119 10.20 6.10 -20.80
N ILE A 120 11.42 5.93 -20.29
CA ILE A 120 12.16 7.00 -19.60
C ILE A 120 12.40 8.18 -20.54
N LYS A 121 12.82 7.91 -21.77
CA LYS A 121 13.02 8.96 -22.79
C LYS A 121 11.72 9.72 -23.07
N LYS A 122 10.60 9.02 -23.28
CA LYS A 122 9.28 9.65 -23.46
C LYS A 122 8.88 10.54 -22.29
N LEU A 123 9.13 10.10 -21.05
CA LEU A 123 8.87 10.92 -19.87
C LEU A 123 9.75 12.18 -19.85
N GLN A 124 11.03 12.06 -20.18
CA GLN A 124 11.96 13.18 -20.26
C GLN A 124 11.57 14.17 -21.37
N ASP A 125 11.19 13.68 -22.55
CA ASP A 125 10.73 14.49 -23.68
C ASP A 125 9.44 15.27 -23.34
N ALA A 126 8.61 14.74 -22.43
CA ALA A 126 7.43 15.42 -21.89
C ALA A 126 7.74 16.37 -20.70
N GLY A 127 9.01 16.63 -20.40
CA GLY A 127 9.43 17.54 -19.33
C GLY A 127 9.39 16.92 -17.92
N PHE A 128 9.33 15.59 -17.81
CA PHE A 128 9.41 14.90 -16.52
C PHE A 128 10.84 14.51 -16.16
N LYS A 129 11.17 14.64 -14.88
CA LYS A 129 12.37 14.12 -14.26
C LYS A 129 12.09 12.74 -13.65
N VAL A 130 12.85 11.74 -14.06
CA VAL A 130 12.82 10.41 -13.44
C VAL A 130 13.66 10.43 -12.15
N LEU A 131 13.04 10.01 -11.05
CA LEU A 131 13.65 9.95 -9.71
C LEU A 131 14.22 8.56 -9.41
N SER A 132 13.58 7.50 -9.91
CA SER A 132 13.97 6.13 -9.55
C SER A 132 13.50 5.09 -10.54
N GLU A 133 14.27 4.02 -10.66
CA GLU A 133 13.88 2.76 -11.27
C GLU A 133 13.96 1.65 -10.20
N TYR A 134 12.83 1.02 -9.88
CA TYR A 134 12.75 0.05 -8.78
C TYR A 134 12.13 -1.27 -9.25
N LYS A 135 12.90 -2.35 -9.14
CA LYS A 135 12.41 -3.70 -9.40
C LYS A 135 11.60 -4.18 -8.21
N ILE A 136 10.30 -4.39 -8.40
CA ILE A 136 9.38 -4.85 -7.35
C ILE A 136 9.59 -6.34 -7.09
N ASP A 137 9.83 -7.10 -8.15
CA ASP A 137 10.07 -8.52 -8.09
C ASP A 137 11.53 -8.85 -8.47
N LYS A 138 12.00 -10.01 -8.02
CA LYS A 138 13.40 -10.42 -8.26
C LYS A 138 13.72 -10.63 -9.74
N LYS A 139 12.71 -10.97 -10.57
CA LYS A 139 12.91 -11.25 -11.99
C LYS A 139 12.92 -9.96 -12.83
N GLY A 140 12.40 -8.85 -12.29
CA GLY A 140 12.28 -7.59 -13.05
C GLY A 140 11.17 -7.64 -14.08
N GLU A 141 10.14 -8.45 -13.83
CA GLU A 141 8.88 -8.46 -14.57
C GLU A 141 8.01 -7.26 -14.21
N LEU A 142 8.17 -6.76 -12.98
CA LEU A 142 7.48 -5.60 -12.43
C LEU A 142 8.50 -4.54 -12.03
N THR A 143 8.49 -3.42 -12.75
CA THR A 143 9.38 -2.29 -12.47
C THR A 143 8.56 -1.04 -12.23
N SER A 144 8.76 -0.41 -11.08
CA SER A 144 8.19 0.89 -10.74
C SER A 144 9.17 1.99 -11.11
N ILE A 145 8.70 2.98 -11.86
CA ILE A 145 9.42 4.20 -12.16
C ILE A 145 8.71 5.33 -11.45
N VAL A 146 9.47 6.09 -10.65
CA VAL A 146 8.96 7.28 -9.95
C VAL A 146 9.46 8.50 -10.71
N PHE A 147 8.58 9.43 -11.03
CA PHE A 147 8.90 10.62 -11.79
C PHE A 147 8.12 11.84 -11.28
N THR A 148 8.60 13.03 -11.62
CA THR A 148 8.04 14.33 -11.21
C THR A 148 8.35 15.41 -12.24
N ASN A 149 7.88 16.63 -12.03
CA ASN A 149 8.37 17.82 -12.72
C ASN A 149 8.44 19.00 -11.72
N GLU A 150 8.90 20.16 -12.19
CA GLU A 150 9.09 21.34 -11.35
C GLU A 150 7.76 21.85 -10.76
N GLU A 151 6.70 21.92 -11.56
CA GLU A 151 5.38 22.40 -11.10
C GLU A 151 4.75 21.46 -10.05
N ILE A 152 4.85 20.14 -10.22
CA ILE A 152 4.40 19.15 -9.22
C ILE A 152 5.22 19.31 -7.92
N THR A 153 6.53 19.49 -8.03
CA THR A 153 7.42 19.69 -6.87
C THR A 153 7.04 20.96 -6.11
N LYS A 154 6.80 22.06 -6.83
CA LYS A 154 6.41 23.35 -6.26
C LYS A 154 5.10 23.28 -5.48
N ILE A 155 4.05 22.71 -6.06
CA ILE A 155 2.77 22.59 -5.35
C ILE A 155 2.86 21.63 -4.17
N ALA A 156 3.63 20.54 -4.29
CA ALA A 156 3.79 19.53 -3.23
C ALA A 156 4.66 20.01 -2.07
N SER A 157 5.36 21.14 -2.23
CA SER A 157 6.16 21.79 -1.19
C SER A 157 5.33 22.49 -0.11
N LYS A 158 3.99 22.38 -0.15
CA LYS A 158 3.11 22.79 0.94
C LYS A 158 3.19 21.79 2.11
N ASP A 159 2.92 22.28 3.32
CA ASP A 159 2.98 21.47 4.54
C ASP A 159 2.13 20.21 4.43
N MET A 160 2.72 19.07 4.79
CA MET A 160 2.14 17.74 4.71
C MET A 160 1.72 17.29 3.30
N ARG A 161 2.07 18.00 2.21
CA ARG A 161 1.64 17.66 0.84
C ARG A 161 2.69 16.96 0.00
N GLY A 162 3.90 16.73 0.53
CA GLY A 162 5.02 16.15 -0.20
C GLY A 162 4.72 14.83 -0.92
N PHE A 163 3.80 14.01 -0.42
CA PHE A 163 3.41 12.74 -1.07
C PHE A 163 2.77 12.93 -2.46
N ALA A 164 2.22 14.11 -2.76
CA ALA A 164 1.73 14.46 -4.10
C ALA A 164 2.86 14.81 -5.08
N GLY A 165 4.10 14.94 -4.60
CA GLY A 165 5.25 15.42 -5.35
C GLY A 165 5.76 14.45 -6.43
N SER A 166 5.23 13.24 -6.52
CA SER A 166 5.66 12.28 -7.53
C SER A 166 4.51 11.46 -8.07
N LEU A 167 4.64 11.10 -9.35
CA LEU A 167 3.81 10.13 -10.04
C LEU A 167 4.63 8.87 -10.30
N ARG A 168 3.92 7.80 -10.66
CA ARG A 168 4.49 6.47 -10.82
C ARG A 168 4.06 5.85 -12.14
N VAL A 169 4.98 5.13 -12.78
CA VAL A 169 4.66 4.19 -13.87
C VAL A 169 5.05 2.80 -13.42
N LEU A 170 4.13 1.85 -13.51
CA LEU A 170 4.42 0.43 -13.41
C LEU A 170 4.62 -0.14 -14.82
N ILE A 171 5.78 -0.72 -15.07
CA ILE A 171 6.01 -1.61 -16.20
C ILE A 171 5.65 -3.02 -15.75
N ASP A 172 4.64 -3.61 -16.39
CA ASP A 172 4.19 -4.98 -16.13
C ASP A 172 4.40 -5.83 -17.39
N LYS A 173 5.52 -6.54 -17.42
CA LYS A 173 5.87 -7.44 -18.52
C LYS A 173 4.97 -8.68 -18.54
N SER A 174 4.49 -9.12 -17.38
CA SER A 174 3.64 -10.31 -17.27
C SER A 174 2.28 -10.09 -17.94
N ASN A 175 1.73 -8.88 -17.84
CA ASN A 175 0.48 -8.50 -18.50
C ASN A 175 0.71 -7.70 -19.80
N SER A 176 1.97 -7.53 -20.24
CA SER A 176 2.34 -6.77 -21.43
C SER A 176 1.73 -5.37 -21.50
N GLN A 177 1.80 -4.63 -20.38
CA GLN A 177 1.27 -3.27 -20.29
C GLN A 177 2.12 -2.36 -19.41
N ILE A 178 1.90 -1.06 -19.56
CA ILE A 178 2.32 -0.05 -18.57
C ILE A 178 1.09 0.54 -17.87
N SER A 179 1.25 0.97 -16.62
CA SER A 179 0.21 1.62 -15.82
C SER A 179 0.76 2.89 -15.17
N ILE A 180 0.32 4.05 -15.65
CA ILE A 180 0.75 5.37 -15.21
C ILE A 180 -0.28 5.89 -14.20
N SER A 181 0.17 6.40 -13.06
CA SER A 181 -0.70 7.08 -12.10
C SER A 181 -1.40 8.26 -12.76
N ASN A 182 -2.73 8.34 -12.63
CA ASN A 182 -3.48 9.48 -13.13
C ASN A 182 -3.22 10.71 -12.24
N PRO A 183 -2.67 11.82 -12.78
CA PRO A 183 -2.38 13.02 -12.00
C PRO A 183 -3.62 13.60 -11.33
N LEU A 184 -4.79 13.61 -11.99
CA LEU A 184 -6.03 14.11 -11.38
C LEU A 184 -6.42 13.28 -10.16
N TYR A 185 -6.23 11.96 -10.21
CA TYR A 185 -6.50 11.07 -9.08
C TYR A 185 -5.52 11.29 -7.93
N VAL A 186 -4.22 11.14 -8.19
CA VAL A 186 -3.17 11.17 -7.15
C VAL A 186 -3.10 12.55 -6.51
N MET A 187 -3.13 13.62 -7.31
CA MET A 187 -3.05 14.97 -6.79
C MET A 187 -4.31 15.32 -6.00
N LYS A 188 -5.51 14.93 -6.43
CA LYS A 188 -6.73 15.17 -5.62
C LYS A 188 -6.68 14.39 -4.29
N ALA A 189 -6.15 13.16 -4.32
CA ALA A 189 -6.01 12.32 -3.14
C ALA A 189 -4.95 12.81 -2.16
N PHE A 190 -3.87 13.46 -2.61
CA PHE A 190 -2.75 13.82 -1.74
C PHE A 190 -2.58 15.32 -1.49
N MET A 191 -3.08 16.19 -2.37
CA MET A 191 -3.14 17.64 -2.13
C MET A 191 -4.35 18.03 -1.26
N GLN A 192 -5.38 17.19 -1.21
CA GLN A 192 -6.61 17.44 -0.41
C GLN A 192 -7.21 18.81 -0.80
N ASP A 193 -7.50 19.67 0.19
CA ASP A 193 -8.05 21.02 0.00
C ASP A 193 -7.12 21.94 -0.82
N GLU A 194 -5.83 21.63 -0.89
CA GLU A 194 -4.81 22.38 -1.64
C GLU A 194 -4.71 21.92 -3.11
N TYR A 195 -5.65 21.11 -3.59
CA TYR A 195 -5.67 20.57 -4.94
C TYR A 195 -5.73 21.68 -5.99
N ASN A 196 -4.78 21.62 -6.93
CA ASN A 196 -4.73 22.51 -8.08
C ASN A 196 -5.12 21.74 -9.36
N GLU A 197 -6.35 21.97 -9.84
CA GLU A 197 -6.88 21.31 -11.03
C GLU A 197 -6.09 21.65 -12.30
N LYS A 198 -5.61 22.89 -12.42
CA LYS A 198 -4.85 23.35 -13.58
C LYS A 198 -3.57 22.54 -13.73
N VAL A 199 -2.77 22.43 -12.67
CA VAL A 199 -1.51 21.66 -12.71
C VAL A 199 -1.77 20.19 -12.97
N ALA A 200 -2.85 19.63 -12.43
CA ALA A 200 -3.22 18.24 -12.68
C ALA A 200 -3.58 17.98 -14.15
N LYS A 201 -4.34 18.88 -14.77
CA LYS A 201 -4.70 18.80 -16.19
C LYS A 201 -3.51 19.02 -17.11
N GLU A 202 -2.67 20.02 -16.84
CA GLU A 202 -1.44 20.26 -17.59
C GLU A 202 -0.49 19.04 -17.51
N THR A 203 -0.39 18.42 -16.33
CA THR A 203 0.36 17.17 -16.16
C THR A 203 -0.24 16.02 -16.98
N LEU A 204 -1.57 15.89 -17.01
CA LEU A 204 -2.26 14.91 -17.85
C LEU A 204 -1.97 15.18 -19.34
N ASP A 205 -2.02 16.43 -19.77
CA ASP A 205 -1.75 16.84 -21.14
C ASP A 205 -0.31 16.50 -21.57
N ASN A 206 0.66 16.73 -20.69
CA ASN A 206 2.05 16.34 -20.92
C ASN A 206 2.19 14.82 -21.10
N ILE A 207 1.48 14.01 -20.30
CA ILE A 207 1.47 12.53 -20.46
C ILE A 207 0.87 12.16 -21.84
N HIS A 208 -0.26 12.76 -22.23
CA HIS A 208 -0.89 12.55 -23.54
C HIS A 208 -0.05 13.03 -24.73
N SER A 209 0.88 13.96 -24.51
CA SER A 209 1.78 14.43 -25.56
C SER A 209 2.67 13.29 -26.08
N VAL A 210 3.07 12.36 -25.20
CA VAL A 210 4.03 11.27 -25.50
C VAL A 210 3.40 9.86 -25.51
N PHE A 211 2.26 9.65 -24.85
CA PHE A 211 1.51 8.39 -24.89
C PHE A 211 0.17 8.59 -25.61
N LYS A 212 0.04 8.04 -26.82
CA LYS A 212 -1.14 8.23 -27.67
C LYS A 212 -2.22 7.15 -27.51
N ASP A 213 -1.85 5.96 -27.04
CA ASP A 213 -2.72 4.78 -26.92
C ASP A 213 -3.29 4.58 -25.50
N LEU A 214 -3.31 5.64 -24.69
CA LEU A 214 -3.76 5.57 -23.30
C LEU A 214 -5.23 5.16 -23.18
N LYS A 215 -5.51 4.33 -22.18
CA LYS A 215 -6.86 3.91 -21.77
C LYS A 215 -7.04 4.08 -20.27
N ASN A 216 -8.27 4.36 -19.85
CA ASN A 216 -8.59 4.38 -18.43
C ASN A 216 -8.53 2.96 -17.86
N SER A 217 -7.89 2.79 -16.70
CA SER A 217 -7.96 1.53 -15.97
C SER A 217 -9.38 1.29 -15.42
N LYS A 218 -9.63 0.05 -15.00
CA LYS A 218 -10.89 -0.34 -14.32
C LYS A 218 -11.02 0.24 -12.91
N ASP A 219 -9.95 0.82 -12.38
CA ASP A 219 -9.88 1.40 -11.04
C ASP A 219 -10.54 2.78 -10.99
N ILE A 220 -11.87 2.80 -11.12
CA ILE A 220 -12.64 4.05 -11.23
C ILE A 220 -13.30 4.39 -9.90
N VAL A 221 -13.08 5.60 -9.41
CA VAL A 221 -13.67 6.12 -8.16
C VAL A 221 -14.45 7.41 -8.38
N LYS A 222 -15.26 7.82 -7.39
CA LYS A 222 -15.90 9.14 -7.38
C LYS A 222 -14.85 10.21 -7.05
N PHE A 223 -14.66 11.18 -7.95
CA PHE A 223 -13.63 12.22 -7.83
C PHE A 223 -13.77 13.05 -6.55
N SER A 224 -14.99 13.41 -6.18
CA SER A 224 -15.27 14.19 -4.96
C SER A 224 -14.93 13.45 -3.65
N ARG A 225 -14.73 12.12 -3.68
CA ARG A 225 -14.36 11.35 -2.48
C ARG A 225 -12.88 11.40 -2.18
N LEU A 226 -12.04 11.79 -3.14
CA LEU A 226 -10.58 11.72 -3.00
C LEU A 226 -10.03 12.71 -1.96
N GLU A 227 -10.63 13.90 -1.87
CA GLU A 227 -10.23 14.95 -0.91
C GLU A 227 -10.47 14.53 0.55
N ARG A 228 -11.40 13.61 0.81
CA ARG A 228 -11.69 13.10 2.15
C ARG A 228 -11.72 11.58 2.14
N TYR A 229 -10.78 10.99 1.38
CA TYR A 229 -10.77 9.55 1.19
C TYR A 229 -10.58 8.85 2.53
N GLN A 230 -11.43 7.85 2.76
CA GLN A 230 -11.29 6.91 3.85
C GLN A 230 -11.75 5.56 3.28
N PHE A 231 -10.91 4.53 3.42
CA PHE A 231 -11.27 3.22 2.88
C PHE A 231 -12.53 2.68 3.55
N MET A 232 -12.55 2.72 4.89
CA MET A 232 -13.65 2.24 5.72
C MET A 232 -13.78 3.10 6.98
N LYS A 233 -14.98 3.11 7.57
CA LYS A 233 -15.20 3.76 8.86
C LYS A 233 -14.18 3.26 9.88
N ASN A 234 -13.58 4.19 10.64
CA ASN A 234 -12.51 3.96 11.62
C ASN A 234 -11.15 3.55 11.03
N MET A 235 -10.93 3.77 9.72
CA MET A 235 -9.58 3.72 9.14
C MET A 235 -8.95 5.12 9.03
N PRO A 236 -7.62 5.22 8.91
CA PRO A 236 -6.94 6.51 8.83
C PRO A 236 -7.38 7.33 7.61
N TYR A 237 -7.44 8.65 7.78
CA TYR A 237 -7.47 9.63 6.71
C TYR A 237 -6.05 10.02 6.27
N TYR A 238 -5.95 10.93 5.29
CA TYR A 238 -4.65 11.47 4.85
C TYR A 238 -3.87 12.12 6.00
N GLN A 239 -4.57 12.86 6.86
CA GLN A 239 -4.01 13.65 7.95
C GLN A 239 -3.47 12.77 9.09
N ASP A 240 -3.95 11.54 9.19
CA ASP A 240 -3.57 10.55 10.22
C ASP A 240 -2.22 9.89 9.88
N MET A 241 -1.22 10.68 9.51
CA MET A 241 0.11 10.20 9.15
C MET A 241 0.83 9.59 10.37
N THR A 242 1.54 8.49 10.15
CA THR A 242 2.36 7.86 11.18
C THR A 242 3.73 8.54 11.24
N LYS A 243 4.09 9.07 12.40
CA LYS A 243 5.45 9.55 12.68
C LYS A 243 6.35 8.34 12.94
N ILE A 244 7.47 8.24 12.22
CA ILE A 244 8.41 7.12 12.35
C ILE A 244 9.77 7.54 12.93
N ALA A 245 10.17 8.81 12.79
CA ALA A 245 11.36 9.32 13.46
C ALA A 245 11.25 10.84 13.68
N VAL A 246 11.98 11.34 14.68
CA VAL A 246 12.07 12.77 15.01
C VAL A 246 13.54 13.14 15.09
N GLY A 247 13.88 14.32 14.56
CA GLY A 247 15.24 14.84 14.52
C GLY A 247 15.38 15.86 13.39
N GLU A 248 16.48 16.59 13.35
CA GLU A 248 16.72 17.57 12.29
C GLU A 248 16.68 16.91 10.90
N ASN A 249 16.04 17.58 9.93
CA ASN A 249 15.83 17.03 8.58
C ASN A 249 17.12 16.48 7.96
N LYS A 250 18.24 17.21 8.08
CA LYS A 250 19.55 16.81 7.55
C LYS A 250 20.05 15.52 8.20
N LEU A 251 19.99 15.44 9.53
CA LEU A 251 20.42 14.26 10.29
C LEU A 251 19.53 13.04 9.99
N LEU A 252 18.22 13.24 9.85
CA LEU A 252 17.30 12.17 9.46
C LEU A 252 17.63 11.63 8.07
N LEU A 253 17.91 12.51 7.11
CA LEU A 253 18.31 12.11 5.76
C LEU A 253 19.64 11.35 5.75
N GLU A 254 20.62 11.78 6.55
CA GLU A 254 21.90 11.07 6.69
C GLU A 254 21.74 9.68 7.31
N LYS A 255 20.93 9.55 8.36
CA LYS A 255 20.60 8.23 8.95
C LYS A 255 19.92 7.33 7.92
N ALA A 256 18.95 7.87 7.19
CA ALA A 256 18.25 7.16 6.14
C ALA A 256 19.22 6.64 5.06
N LYS A 257 20.17 7.48 4.61
CA LYS A 257 21.22 7.09 3.65
C LYS A 257 22.10 5.94 4.17
N LYS A 258 22.47 5.96 5.46
CA LYS A 258 23.30 4.90 6.08
C LYS A 258 22.64 3.53 6.07
N SER A 259 21.31 3.46 6.05
CA SER A 259 20.57 2.19 6.00
C SER A 259 20.77 1.40 4.69
N LYS A 260 21.22 2.06 3.61
CA LYS A 260 21.30 1.50 2.24
C LYS A 260 19.95 0.98 1.71
N LYS A 261 18.83 1.47 2.25
CA LYS A 261 17.46 1.14 1.83
C LYS A 261 16.77 2.26 1.05
N ILE A 262 17.48 3.33 0.75
CA ILE A 262 16.95 4.46 -0.02
C ILE A 262 17.11 4.19 -1.50
N VAL A 263 16.00 4.27 -2.22
CA VAL A 263 15.89 4.06 -3.66
C VAL A 263 15.95 5.39 -4.42
N TYR A 264 15.39 6.46 -3.83
CA TYR A 264 15.48 7.81 -4.37
C TYR A 264 15.31 8.87 -3.30
N GLU A 265 15.71 10.09 -3.65
CA GLU A 265 15.44 11.33 -2.93
C GLU A 265 14.76 12.32 -3.87
N HIS A 266 13.72 12.97 -3.38
CA HIS A 266 13.03 14.05 -4.05
C HIS A 266 12.97 15.24 -3.09
N HIS A 267 13.83 16.21 -3.36
CA HIS A 267 13.93 17.46 -2.60
C HIS A 267 12.82 18.40 -3.03
N LEU A 268 12.11 18.97 -2.06
CA LEU A 268 11.04 19.94 -2.23
C LEU A 268 11.55 21.36 -1.97
N ASP A 269 10.85 22.36 -2.49
CA ASP A 269 11.28 23.77 -2.44
C ASP A 269 11.28 24.34 -1.01
N ASN A 270 10.46 23.77 -0.13
CA ASN A 270 10.40 24.14 1.29
C ASN A 270 11.51 23.50 2.15
N GLY A 271 12.46 22.78 1.52
CA GLY A 271 13.55 22.07 2.21
C GLY A 271 13.15 20.72 2.81
N SER A 272 11.91 20.27 2.59
CA SER A 272 11.48 18.90 2.91
C SER A 272 11.98 17.92 1.85
N VAL A 273 12.06 16.64 2.22
CA VAL A 273 12.55 15.60 1.31
C VAL A 273 11.64 14.39 1.36
N ILE A 274 11.18 13.93 0.19
CA ILE A 274 10.55 12.62 0.04
C ILE A 274 11.63 11.61 -0.32
N ILE A 275 11.68 10.51 0.42
CA ILE A 275 12.57 9.38 0.12
C ILE A 275 11.74 8.13 -0.21
N GLY A 276 12.22 7.35 -1.19
CA GLY A 276 11.68 6.04 -1.47
C GLY A 276 12.41 4.97 -0.67
N VAL A 277 11.71 4.25 0.20
CA VAL A 277 12.27 3.16 1.01
C VAL A 277 12.00 1.80 0.39
N GLU A 278 13.06 1.01 0.24
CA GLU A 278 12.99 -0.42 -0.08
C GLU A 278 12.51 -1.19 1.17
N LEU A 279 11.28 -1.71 1.09
CA LEU A 279 10.73 -2.58 2.14
C LEU A 279 11.45 -3.93 2.17
N SER A 280 11.44 -4.61 3.32
CA SER A 280 12.00 -5.95 3.41
C SER A 280 11.27 -6.93 2.48
N SER A 281 11.98 -7.95 2.00
CA SER A 281 11.42 -8.95 1.09
C SER A 281 10.23 -9.73 1.69
N ARG A 282 10.07 -9.75 3.01
CA ARG A 282 8.91 -10.35 3.67
C ARG A 282 7.69 -9.44 3.57
N THR A 283 7.90 -8.13 3.75
CA THR A 283 6.86 -7.11 3.68
C THR A 283 6.42 -6.90 2.23
N SER A 284 7.35 -6.62 1.31
CA SER A 284 7.03 -6.24 -0.09
C SER A 284 6.25 -7.30 -0.89
N LYS A 285 6.29 -8.58 -0.47
CA LYS A 285 5.52 -9.68 -1.10
C LYS A 285 4.00 -9.54 -1.00
N PHE A 286 3.47 -8.58 -0.25
CA PHE A 286 2.03 -8.37 -0.16
C PHE A 286 1.38 -8.08 -1.52
N VAL A 287 2.12 -7.48 -2.47
CA VAL A 287 1.63 -7.23 -3.84
C VAL A 287 1.24 -8.51 -4.58
N LYS A 288 1.77 -9.67 -4.15
CA LYS A 288 1.36 -10.98 -4.68
C LYS A 288 -0.06 -11.37 -4.24
N LYS A 289 -0.48 -10.88 -3.07
CA LYS A 289 -1.80 -11.16 -2.48
C LYS A 289 -2.85 -10.15 -2.93
N THR A 290 -2.48 -8.89 -3.09
CA THR A 290 -3.39 -7.80 -3.53
C THR A 290 -3.47 -7.65 -5.05
N GLY A 291 -2.64 -8.37 -5.80
CA GLY A 291 -2.53 -8.26 -7.25
C GLY A 291 -1.43 -7.28 -7.69
N TYR A 292 -0.78 -7.61 -8.80
CA TYR A 292 0.39 -6.88 -9.27
C TYR A 292 0.05 -5.57 -10.02
N GLN A 293 -1.19 -5.40 -10.47
CA GLN A 293 -1.62 -4.31 -11.36
C GLN A 293 -1.33 -2.90 -10.82
N ASN A 294 -1.32 -2.72 -9.48
CA ASN A 294 -1.04 -1.44 -8.82
C ASN A 294 0.20 -1.51 -7.90
N SER A 295 1.08 -2.49 -8.13
CA SER A 295 2.29 -2.69 -7.32
C SER A 295 3.31 -1.54 -7.43
N GLY A 296 3.12 -0.61 -8.38
CA GLY A 296 3.89 0.63 -8.53
C GLY A 296 3.89 1.55 -7.30
N LEU A 297 3.05 1.29 -6.29
CA LEU A 297 3.10 1.99 -5.00
C LEU A 297 4.43 1.81 -4.24
N LEU A 298 5.24 0.81 -4.62
CA LEU A 298 6.61 0.61 -4.15
C LEU A 298 7.61 1.28 -5.11
N PRO A 299 8.76 1.80 -4.62
CA PRO A 299 9.21 1.81 -3.22
C PRO A 299 8.35 2.74 -2.35
N TYR A 300 8.33 2.49 -1.05
CA TYR A 300 7.38 3.11 -0.13
C TYR A 300 7.83 4.54 0.22
N PRO A 301 6.98 5.58 0.04
CA PRO A 301 7.39 6.96 0.25
C PRO A 301 7.42 7.31 1.74
N VAL A 302 8.45 8.05 2.16
CA VAL A 302 8.60 8.67 3.48
C VAL A 302 8.86 10.16 3.29
N LEU A 303 8.14 11.01 4.01
CA LEU A 303 8.31 12.46 4.01
C LEU A 303 9.14 12.88 5.24
N ILE A 304 10.27 13.54 5.01
CA ILE A 304 11.05 14.23 6.05
C ILE A 304 10.70 15.72 5.97
N GLU A 305 9.96 16.21 6.96
CA GLU A 305 9.41 17.56 6.99
C GLU A 305 9.30 18.02 8.45
N ASN A 306 9.59 19.29 8.73
CA ASN A 306 9.48 19.89 10.05
C ASN A 306 10.12 19.04 11.16
N ASN A 307 11.35 18.57 10.93
CA ASN A 307 12.14 17.75 11.84
C ASN A 307 11.48 16.41 12.22
N THR A 308 10.62 15.89 11.35
CA THR A 308 9.91 14.63 11.56
C THR A 308 9.88 13.82 10.27
N ALA A 309 10.26 12.54 10.34
CA ALA A 309 9.97 11.57 9.28
C ALA A 309 8.56 11.02 9.48
N LYS A 310 7.70 11.19 8.48
CA LYS A 310 6.30 10.76 8.46
C LYS A 310 6.07 9.82 7.29
N ILE A 311 5.14 8.89 7.46
CA ILE A 311 4.55 8.12 6.37
C ILE A 311 3.04 8.32 6.37
N LEU A 312 2.43 8.28 5.18
CA LEU A 312 1.01 8.00 5.11
C LEU A 312 0.74 6.69 5.84
N ALA A 313 -0.29 6.67 6.69
CA ALA A 313 -0.68 5.45 7.38
C ALA A 313 -0.80 4.31 6.36
N PRO A 314 -0.10 3.17 6.51
CA PRO A 314 -0.03 2.20 5.42
C PRO A 314 -1.37 1.63 5.00
N LYS A 315 -2.35 1.59 5.91
CA LYS A 315 -3.75 1.23 5.58
C LYS A 315 -4.37 2.22 4.57
N TYR A 316 -4.17 3.52 4.79
CA TYR A 316 -4.63 4.58 3.89
C TYR A 316 -3.90 4.49 2.55
N TYR A 317 -2.56 4.46 2.57
CA TYR A 317 -1.77 4.49 1.33
C TYR A 317 -2.05 3.28 0.44
N ILE A 318 -2.11 2.06 1.00
CA ILE A 318 -2.44 0.86 0.22
C ILE A 318 -3.85 0.98 -0.38
N ALA A 319 -4.83 1.45 0.38
CA ALA A 319 -6.21 1.53 -0.10
C ALA A 319 -6.41 2.63 -1.17
N VAL A 320 -5.71 3.76 -1.06
CA VAL A 320 -5.73 4.79 -2.12
C VAL A 320 -5.05 4.29 -3.39
N MET A 321 -3.97 3.52 -3.28
CA MET A 321 -3.26 2.99 -4.45
C MET A 321 -3.92 1.73 -5.03
N TYR A 322 -4.72 1.01 -4.25
CA TYR A 322 -5.60 -0.06 -4.72
C TYR A 322 -7.07 0.29 -4.43
N PRO A 323 -7.68 1.21 -5.20
CA PRO A 323 -9.03 1.68 -4.91
C PRO A 323 -10.11 0.60 -5.06
N MET A 324 -9.84 -0.46 -5.84
CA MET A 324 -10.74 -1.61 -6.01
C MET A 324 -10.46 -2.75 -5.02
N LEU A 325 -9.56 -2.55 -4.05
CA LEU A 325 -9.25 -3.54 -3.04
C LEU A 325 -10.48 -3.80 -2.16
N SER A 326 -10.94 -5.04 -2.14
CA SER A 326 -12.02 -5.47 -1.26
C SER A 326 -11.55 -5.60 0.18
N MET A 327 -12.49 -5.58 1.13
CA MET A 327 -12.18 -5.88 2.53
C MET A 327 -11.58 -7.27 2.70
N SER A 328 -12.09 -8.27 1.97
CA SER A 328 -11.55 -9.64 2.00
C SER A 328 -10.08 -9.68 1.59
N GLU A 329 -9.70 -8.98 0.52
CA GLU A 329 -8.31 -8.90 0.07
C GLU A 329 -7.45 -8.13 1.07
N PHE A 330 -7.96 -7.02 1.63
CA PHE A 330 -7.26 -6.26 2.66
C PHE A 330 -6.96 -7.13 3.90
N MET A 331 -7.89 -8.00 4.32
CA MET A 331 -7.68 -8.90 5.44
C MET A 331 -6.55 -9.92 5.19
N THR A 332 -6.30 -10.32 3.93
CA THR A 332 -5.19 -11.23 3.59
C THR A 332 -3.80 -10.62 3.85
N ILE A 333 -3.74 -9.29 3.96
CA ILE A 333 -2.54 -8.49 4.21
C ILE A 333 -2.62 -7.71 5.54
N ALA A 334 -3.48 -8.11 6.49
CA ALA A 334 -3.72 -7.36 7.72
C ALA A 334 -2.45 -7.07 8.56
N THR A 335 -1.42 -7.91 8.47
CA THR A 335 -0.14 -7.73 9.17
C THR A 335 0.85 -6.81 8.45
N ILE A 336 0.61 -6.55 7.16
CA ILE A 336 1.53 -5.80 6.29
C ILE A 336 1.64 -4.33 6.70
N PRO A 337 0.55 -3.60 7.04
CA PRO A 337 0.65 -2.23 7.52
C PRO A 337 1.64 -2.04 8.68
N GLY A 338 1.56 -2.86 9.72
CA GLY A 338 2.51 -2.78 10.84
C GLY A 338 3.94 -3.21 10.48
N ALA A 339 4.10 -4.08 9.47
CA ALA A 339 5.43 -4.44 8.96
C ALA A 339 6.07 -3.30 8.14
N ILE A 340 5.27 -2.56 7.37
CA ILE A 340 5.70 -1.35 6.65
C ILE A 340 6.20 -0.30 7.63
N GLU A 341 5.44 -0.01 8.69
CA GLU A 341 5.85 0.93 9.74
C GLU A 341 7.21 0.56 10.33
N LYS A 342 7.39 -0.71 10.70
CA LYS A 342 8.67 -1.22 11.25
C LYS A 342 9.82 -1.15 10.26
N ASP A 343 9.58 -1.45 8.99
CA ASP A 343 10.62 -1.39 7.96
C ASP A 343 11.04 0.06 7.71
N CYS A 344 10.10 1.00 7.68
CA CYS A 344 10.41 2.43 7.51
C CYS A 344 11.07 3.03 8.75
N ASP A 345 10.62 2.68 9.95
CA ASP A 345 11.24 3.11 11.22
C ASP A 345 12.71 2.63 11.33
N ARG A 346 13.01 1.38 10.91
CA ARG A 346 14.38 0.83 10.92
C ARG A 346 15.37 1.64 10.07
N VAL A 347 14.90 2.35 9.04
CA VAL A 347 15.75 3.20 8.18
C VAL A 347 16.39 4.35 8.94
N PHE A 348 15.79 4.77 10.07
CA PHE A 348 16.24 5.93 10.86
C PHE A 348 16.92 5.57 12.18
N ARG A 349 17.15 4.27 12.43
CA ARG A 349 17.77 3.77 13.66
C ARG A 349 19.28 3.75 13.61
#